data_AF-A0A1A6H031-F1
#
_entry.id   AF-A0A1A6H031-F1
#
_cell.length_a   1.000
_cell.length_b   1.000
_cell.length_c   1.000
_cell.angle_alpha   90.00
_cell.angle_beta   90.00
_cell.angle_gamma   90.00
#
_symmetry.space_group_name_H-M   'P 1'
#
loop_
_entity.id
_entity.type
_entity.pdbx_description
1 polymer ?
#
loop_
_entity_poly.entity_id
_entity_poly.type
_entity_poly.pdbx_seq_one_letter_code
_entity_poly.pdbx_strand_id
1 'polypeptide(L)'
;MLPAQEAAKLYHTNYVRNSRAIGVLWAIFTICFAIVNVVCFIQPYWIGDGVDTPQAGYFGLFHYCIGNGFSRELTCRGSFTDFSTLPSGAFKAASFFIGLSMMLIIACIVCFTLFFFCNTATVYKICAWMQLTS
;
A
#
# COMPACT_ATOMS: atom_id res chain seq x y z
N MET A 1 -32.32 36.90 11.84
CA MET A 1 -31.49 36.19 10.84
C MET A 1 -30.10 36.81 10.90
N LEU A 2 -29.03 36.01 10.99
CA LEU A 2 -27.66 36.53 10.98
C LEU A 2 -27.39 37.23 9.62
N PRO A 3 -26.67 38.36 9.60
CA PRO A 3 -26.18 38.97 8.37
C PRO A 3 -25.40 37.96 7.54
N ALA A 4 -25.55 37.97 6.21
CA ALA A 4 -24.92 36.99 5.32
C ALA A 4 -23.40 36.89 5.52
N GLN A 5 -22.75 38.01 5.84
CA GLN A 5 -21.30 38.08 6.05
C GLN A 5 -20.84 37.41 7.35
N GLU A 6 -21.64 37.50 8.42
CA GLU A 6 -21.36 36.83 9.70
C GLU A 6 -21.59 35.31 9.59
N ALA A 7 -22.66 34.92 8.90
CA ALA A 7 -22.92 33.53 8.58
C ALA A 7 -21.75 32.92 7.78
N ALA A 8 -21.30 33.58 6.71
CA ALA A 8 -20.18 33.12 5.89
C ALA A 8 -18.88 32.92 6.68
N LYS A 9 -18.57 33.83 7.62
CA LYS A 9 -17.39 33.72 8.48
C LYS A 9 -17.47 32.51 9.41
N LEU A 10 -18.64 32.27 10.01
CA LEU A 10 -18.87 31.10 10.87
C LEU A 10 -18.72 29.79 10.08
N TYR A 11 -19.31 29.71 8.88
CA TYR A 11 -19.18 28.55 8.00
C TYR A 11 -17.72 28.29 7.61
N HIS A 12 -16.98 29.34 7.25
CA HIS A 12 -15.57 29.24 6.90
C HIS A 12 -14.71 28.71 8.06
N THR A 13 -14.91 29.22 9.28
CA THR A 13 -14.16 28.75 10.45
C THR A 13 -14.46 27.28 10.77
N ASN A 14 -15.72 26.86 10.72
CA ASN A 14 -16.11 25.46 10.90
C ASN A 14 -15.51 24.56 9.81
N TYR A 15 -15.54 25.02 8.56
CA TYR A 15 -14.95 24.30 7.43
C TYR A 15 -13.44 24.09 7.59
N VAL A 16 -12.69 25.13 7.98
CA VAL A 16 -11.23 25.03 8.19
C VAL A 16 -10.89 24.08 9.34
N ARG A 17 -11.69 24.07 10.42
CA ARG A 17 -11.46 23.13 11.53
C ARG A 17 -11.71 21.69 11.09
N ASN A 18 -12.81 21.44 10.38
CA ASN A 18 -13.14 20.11 9.88
C ASN A 18 -12.14 19.62 8.82
N SER A 19 -11.67 20.49 7.93
CA SER A 19 -10.69 20.12 6.90
C SER A 19 -9.33 19.74 7.48
N ARG A 20 -8.90 20.39 8.58
CA ARG A 20 -7.69 19.99 9.32
C ARG A 20 -7.86 18.63 10.00
N ALA A 21 -9.03 18.38 10.61
CA ALA A 21 -9.32 17.08 11.22
C ALA A 21 -9.30 15.94 10.19
N ILE A 22 -9.88 16.16 9.00
CA ILE A 22 -9.82 15.21 7.88
C ILE A 22 -8.37 14.98 7.43
N GLY A 23 -7.54 16.01 7.39
CA GLY A 23 -6.11 15.87 7.04
C GLY A 23 -5.35 14.96 8.03
N VAL A 24 -5.61 15.10 9.33
CA VAL A 24 -5.00 14.23 10.36
C VAL A 24 -5.49 12.79 10.22
N LEU A 25 -6.81 12.59 10.04
CA LEU A 25 -7.39 11.26 9.79
C LEU A 25 -6.77 10.60 8.57
N TRP A 26 -6.58 11.37 7.49
CA TRP A 26 -5.97 10.87 6.27
C TRP A 26 -4.54 10.37 6.50
N ALA A 27 -3.73 11.13 7.23
CA ALA A 27 -2.38 10.70 7.59
C ALA A 27 -2.37 9.40 8.40
N ILE A 28 -3.26 9.27 9.39
CA ILE A 28 -3.40 8.04 10.19
C ILE A 28 -3.74 6.84 9.30
N PHE A 29 -4.76 6.95 8.45
CA PHE A 29 -5.15 5.86 7.56
C PHE A 29 -4.06 5.50 6.55
N THR A 30 -3.29 6.48 6.08
CA THR A 30 -2.18 6.25 5.17
C THR A 30 -1.06 5.46 5.84
N ILE A 31 -0.74 5.76 7.11
CA ILE A 31 0.23 5.00 7.89
C ILE A 31 -0.25 3.56 8.10
N CYS A 32 -1.52 3.37 8.46
CA CYS A 32 -2.09 2.03 8.59
C CYS A 32 -2.00 1.25 7.26
N PHE A 33 -2.33 1.90 6.14
CA PHE A 33 -2.25 1.29 4.81
C PHE A 33 -0.80 0.97 4.40
N ALA A 34 0.17 1.78 4.80
CA ALA A 34 1.59 1.51 4.57
C ALA A 34 2.04 0.24 5.28
N ILE A 35 1.62 0.05 6.53
CA ILE A 35 1.92 -1.17 7.29
C ILE A 35 1.36 -2.39 6.57
N VAL A 36 0.08 -2.33 6.14
CA VAL A 36 -0.55 -3.42 5.38
C VAL A 36 0.20 -3.71 4.09
N ASN A 37 0.60 -2.68 3.33
CA ASN A 37 1.38 -2.86 2.09
C ASN A 37 2.73 -3.54 2.33
N VAL A 38 3.47 -3.11 3.36
CA VAL A 38 4.74 -3.73 3.73
C VAL A 38 4.54 -5.20 4.12
N VAL A 39 3.48 -5.51 4.88
CA VAL A 39 3.15 -6.89 5.23
C VAL A 39 2.86 -7.71 3.97
N CYS A 40 1.99 -7.22 3.08
CA CYS A 40 1.68 -7.90 1.82
C CYS A 40 2.92 -8.13 0.94
N PHE A 41 3.83 -7.16 0.90
CA PHE A 41 5.07 -7.25 0.13
C PHE A 41 6.03 -8.32 0.67
N ILE A 42 6.17 -8.43 1.99
CA ILE A 42 7.06 -9.40 2.64
C ILE A 42 6.42 -10.79 2.73
N GLN A 43 5.08 -10.86 2.72
CA GLN A 43 4.35 -12.10 2.96
C GLN A 43 4.75 -13.20 1.95
N PRO A 44 5.23 -14.36 2.43
CA PRO A 44 5.65 -15.46 1.56
C PRO A 44 4.46 -16.24 0.99
N TYR A 45 3.26 -16.08 1.55
CA TYR A 45 2.06 -16.82 1.16
C TYR A 45 1.07 -15.90 0.44
N TRP A 46 1.04 -15.99 -0.89
CA TRP A 46 0.07 -15.28 -1.73
C TRP A 46 -1.01 -16.23 -2.25
N ILE A 47 -0.59 -17.38 -2.78
CA ILE A 47 -1.47 -18.44 -3.26
C ILE A 47 -0.91 -19.75 -2.73
N GLY A 48 -1.68 -20.50 -1.96
CA GLY A 48 -1.27 -21.80 -1.42
C GLY A 48 -2.20 -22.91 -1.88
N ASP A 49 -1.67 -24.12 -1.94
CA ASP A 49 -2.47 -25.32 -2.19
C ASP A 49 -3.31 -25.69 -0.95
N GLY A 50 -4.47 -26.31 -1.20
CA GLY A 50 -5.40 -26.75 -0.15
C GLY A 50 -4.99 -28.08 0.50
N VAL A 51 -5.69 -28.48 1.56
CA VAL A 51 -5.41 -29.73 2.28
C VAL A 51 -5.67 -31.00 1.43
N ASP A 52 -6.44 -30.88 0.35
CA ASP A 52 -6.85 -31.99 -0.49
C ASP A 52 -5.95 -32.20 -1.73
N THR A 53 -4.91 -31.38 -1.92
CA THR A 53 -4.03 -31.52 -3.09
C THR A 53 -2.99 -32.63 -2.89
N PRO A 54 -2.67 -33.42 -3.94
CA PRO A 54 -1.67 -34.47 -3.86
C PRO A 54 -0.25 -33.97 -3.55
N GLN A 55 0.01 -32.69 -3.82
CA GLN A 55 1.26 -32.01 -3.51
C GLN A 55 0.97 -30.70 -2.77
N ALA A 56 1.75 -30.43 -1.73
CA ALA A 56 1.70 -29.19 -1.00
C ALA A 56 2.65 -28.18 -1.64
N GLY A 57 2.16 -26.98 -1.92
CA GLY A 57 2.96 -25.90 -2.48
C GLY A 57 2.36 -24.54 -2.15
N TYR A 58 3.19 -23.51 -2.32
CA TYR A 58 2.71 -22.14 -2.27
C TYR A 58 3.55 -21.23 -3.17
N PHE A 59 2.89 -20.21 -3.69
CA PHE A 59 3.46 -19.09 -4.39
C PHE A 59 3.46 -17.88 -3.46
N GLY A 60 4.64 -17.30 -3.29
CA GLY A 60 4.84 -15.97 -2.77
C GLY A 60 5.11 -14.97 -3.89
N LEU A 61 5.39 -13.73 -3.49
CA LEU A 61 5.63 -12.65 -4.44
C LEU A 61 6.99 -12.77 -5.14
N PHE A 62 8.00 -13.34 -4.48
CA PHE A 62 9.38 -13.44 -5.00
C PHE A 62 9.94 -14.86 -5.04
N HIS A 63 9.22 -15.82 -4.47
CA HIS A 63 9.61 -17.22 -4.40
C HIS A 63 8.38 -18.09 -4.45
N TYR A 64 8.58 -19.34 -4.85
CA TYR A 64 7.57 -20.37 -4.82
C TYR A 64 8.19 -21.64 -4.26
N CYS A 65 7.40 -22.44 -3.55
CA CYS A 65 7.86 -23.66 -2.92
C CYS A 65 6.94 -24.81 -3.33
N ILE A 66 7.54 -25.93 -3.72
CA ILE A 66 6.83 -27.12 -4.20
C ILE A 66 7.30 -28.32 -3.37
N GLY A 67 6.36 -29.12 -2.88
CA GLY A 67 6.60 -30.36 -2.14
C GLY A 67 6.63 -31.58 -3.06
N ASN A 68 7.44 -32.58 -2.72
CA ASN A 68 7.71 -33.71 -3.61
C ASN A 68 6.67 -34.86 -3.52
N GLY A 69 5.48 -34.65 -2.92
CA GLY A 69 4.40 -35.63 -2.75
C GLY A 69 4.70 -36.82 -1.81
N PHE A 70 5.97 -37.21 -1.66
CA PHE A 70 6.42 -38.35 -0.85
C PHE A 70 7.04 -37.94 0.50
N SER A 71 7.55 -36.71 0.60
CA SER A 71 8.14 -36.11 1.81
C SER A 71 7.50 -34.75 2.08
N ARG A 72 7.43 -34.33 3.35
CA ARG A 72 6.95 -32.99 3.77
C ARG A 72 7.98 -31.89 3.50
N GLU A 73 9.08 -32.22 2.82
CA GLU A 73 10.13 -31.28 2.46
C GLU A 73 9.69 -30.43 1.25
N LEU A 74 9.79 -29.10 1.42
CA LEU A 74 9.44 -28.11 0.41
C LEU A 74 10.71 -27.59 -0.26
N THR A 75 10.79 -27.70 -1.58
CA THR A 75 11.89 -27.08 -2.35
C THR A 75 11.46 -25.69 -2.77
N CYS A 76 12.08 -24.66 -2.19
CA CYS A 76 11.82 -23.27 -2.51
C CYS A 76 12.78 -22.74 -3.59
N ARG A 77 12.24 -22.04 -4.58
CA ARG A 77 13.00 -21.35 -5.62
C ARG A 77 12.48 -19.94 -5.84
N GLY A 78 13.38 -19.07 -6.25
CA GLY A 78 13.09 -17.66 -6.47
C GLY A 78 13.92 -16.75 -5.59
N SER A 79 14.20 -15.55 -6.08
CA SER A 79 14.86 -14.50 -5.31
C SER A 79 14.24 -13.15 -5.64
N PHE A 80 14.22 -12.25 -4.66
CA PHE A 80 13.84 -10.85 -4.82
C PHE A 80 14.72 -10.13 -5.86
N THR A 81 16.01 -10.48 -5.93
CA THR A 81 16.98 -9.83 -6.81
C THR A 81 17.04 -10.41 -8.22
N ASP A 82 16.44 -11.57 -8.44
CA ASP A 82 16.50 -12.27 -9.71
C ASP A 82 15.11 -12.69 -10.18
N PHE A 83 14.42 -11.74 -10.82
CA PHE A 83 13.10 -11.97 -11.42
C PHE A 83 13.11 -12.99 -12.55
N SER A 84 14.27 -13.41 -13.08
CA SER A 84 14.33 -14.45 -14.10
C SER A 84 13.87 -15.82 -13.54
N THR A 85 14.09 -16.04 -12.25
CA THR A 85 13.77 -17.28 -11.53
C THR A 85 12.27 -17.50 -11.30
N LEU A 86 11.43 -16.47 -11.47
CA LEU A 86 9.99 -16.59 -11.34
C LEU A 86 9.36 -17.22 -12.60
N PRO A 87 8.46 -18.21 -12.44
CA PRO A 87 7.97 -19.03 -13.55
C PRO A 87 6.99 -18.31 -14.49
N SER A 88 6.29 -17.27 -14.02
CA SER A 88 5.27 -16.57 -14.83
C SER A 88 5.50 -15.07 -14.90
N GLY A 89 5.17 -14.46 -16.05
CA GLY A 89 5.18 -13.00 -16.21
C GLY A 89 4.18 -12.28 -15.31
N ALA A 90 3.06 -12.93 -14.98
CA ALA A 90 2.05 -12.39 -14.09
C ALA A 90 2.59 -12.19 -12.66
N PHE A 91 3.34 -13.16 -12.13
CA PHE A 91 3.98 -12.99 -10.83
C PHE A 91 5.03 -11.89 -10.86
N LYS A 92 5.88 -11.82 -11.90
CA LYS A 92 6.87 -10.73 -12.05
C LYS A 92 6.21 -9.35 -12.05
N ALA A 93 5.10 -9.21 -12.80
CA ALA A 93 4.33 -7.98 -12.84
C ALA A 93 3.73 -7.65 -11.47
N ALA A 94 3.12 -8.62 -10.79
CA ALA A 94 2.57 -8.45 -9.44
C ALA A 94 3.67 -7.96 -8.47
N SER A 95 4.83 -8.62 -8.45
CA SER A 95 5.96 -8.22 -7.62
C SER A 95 6.41 -6.78 -7.86
N PHE A 96 6.45 -6.36 -9.12
CA PHE A 96 6.80 -5.00 -9.51
C PHE A 96 5.74 -3.99 -9.05
N PHE A 97 4.47 -4.23 -9.36
CA PHE A 97 3.38 -3.29 -9.03
C PHE A 97 3.14 -3.17 -7.52
N ILE A 98 3.23 -4.27 -6.78
CA ILE A 98 3.10 -4.23 -5.32
C ILE A 98 4.30 -3.54 -4.68
N GLY A 99 5.51 -3.76 -5.21
CA GLY A 99 6.70 -3.00 -4.79
C GLY A 99 6.58 -1.50 -5.09
N LEU A 100 6.06 -1.15 -6.26
CA LEU A 100 5.82 0.25 -6.63
C LEU A 100 4.78 0.90 -5.72
N SER A 101 3.67 0.22 -5.44
CA SER A 101 2.63 0.67 -4.50
C SER A 101 3.20 0.94 -3.11
N MET A 102 3.99 0.00 -2.57
CA MET A 102 4.67 0.17 -1.28
C MET A 102 5.57 1.41 -1.28
N MET A 103 6.38 1.61 -2.33
CA MET A 103 7.26 2.78 -2.45
C MET A 103 6.47 4.09 -2.54
N LEU A 104 5.37 4.13 -3.29
CA LEU A 104 4.51 5.30 -3.43
C LEU A 104 3.82 5.68 -2.12
N ILE A 105 3.36 4.70 -1.34
CA ILE A 105 2.76 4.97 -0.03
C ILE A 105 3.79 5.49 0.97
N ILE A 106 5.01 4.93 0.99
CA ILE A 106 6.10 5.45 1.83
C ILE A 106 6.44 6.88 1.41
N ALA A 107 6.55 7.15 0.10
CA ALA A 107 6.76 8.50 -0.41
C ALA A 107 5.62 9.44 -0.01
N CYS A 108 4.37 8.97 0.00
CA CYS A 108 3.23 9.76 0.46
C CYS A 108 3.33 10.16 1.94
N ILE A 109 3.79 9.26 2.81
CA ILE A 109 4.04 9.58 4.22
C ILE A 109 5.11 10.68 4.33
N VAL A 110 6.20 10.56 3.55
CA VAL A 110 7.24 11.59 3.51
C VAL A 110 6.68 12.92 3.02
N CYS A 111 5.81 12.91 1.99
CA CYS A 111 5.19 14.11 1.46
C CYS A 111 4.25 14.81 2.46
N PHE A 112 3.71 14.13 3.47
CA PHE A 112 3.00 14.83 4.55
C PHE A 112 3.91 15.77 5.34
N THR A 113 5.23 15.54 5.39
CA THR A 113 6.15 16.52 5.99
C THR A 113 6.22 17.84 5.21
N LEU A 114 5.82 17.86 3.93
CA LEU A 114 5.75 19.08 3.13
C LEU A 114 4.66 20.05 3.61
N PHE A 115 3.74 19.64 4.51
CA PHE A 115 2.79 20.57 5.13
C PHE A 115 3.47 21.72 5.88
N PHE A 116 4.73 21.57 6.29
CA PHE A 116 5.50 22.64 6.92
C PHE A 116 6.03 23.69 5.94
N PHE A 117 6.19 23.34 4.66
CA PHE A 117 6.89 24.16 3.67
C PHE A 117 6.01 24.61 2.51
N CYS A 118 4.95 23.87 2.20
CA CYS A 118 4.10 24.08 1.03
C CYS A 118 2.66 24.40 1.42
N ASN A 119 1.91 24.99 0.48
CA ASN A 119 0.47 25.20 0.66
C ASN A 119 -0.24 23.85 0.86
N THR A 120 -1.09 23.78 1.89
CA THR A 120 -1.89 22.59 2.24
C THR A 120 -2.65 22.03 1.04
N ALA A 121 -3.21 22.89 0.17
CA ALA A 121 -3.91 22.46 -1.03
C ALA A 121 -2.99 21.74 -2.04
N THR A 122 -1.73 22.16 -2.15
CA THR A 122 -0.74 21.52 -3.02
C THR A 122 -0.35 20.17 -2.46
N VAL A 123 -0.04 20.10 -1.15
CA VAL A 123 0.34 18.84 -0.50
C VAL A 123 -0.77 17.81 -0.62
N TYR A 124 -2.03 18.21 -0.40
CA TYR A 124 -3.19 17.32 -0.58
C TYR A 124 -3.32 16.82 -2.02
N LYS A 125 -3.11 17.66 -3.04
CA LYS A 125 -3.15 17.21 -4.43
C LYS A 125 -2.07 16.19 -4.74
N ILE A 126 -0.83 16.44 -4.32
CA ILE A 126 0.30 15.52 -4.55
C ILE A 126 0.03 14.18 -3.84
N CYS A 127 -0.34 14.21 -2.56
CA CYS A 127 -0.66 13.02 -1.78
C CYS A 127 -1.84 12.24 -2.37
N ALA A 128 -2.85 12.92 -2.89
CA ALA A 128 -4.00 12.28 -3.52
C ALA A 128 -3.59 11.54 -4.81
N TRP A 129 -2.75 12.14 -5.65
CA TRP A 129 -2.25 11.48 -6.87
C TRP A 129 -1.37 10.28 -6.56
N MET A 130 -0.50 10.38 -5.54
CA MET A 130 0.33 9.25 -5.11
C MET A 130 -0.53 8.09 -4.60
N GLN A 131 -1.56 8.37 -3.80
CA GLN A 131 -2.45 7.33 -3.28
C GLN A 131 -3.41 6.76 -4.30
N LEU A 132 -3.82 7.54 -5.30
CA LEU A 132 -4.62 7.03 -6.42
C LEU A 132 -3.81 6.06 -7.29
N THR A 133 -2.49 6.27 -7.34
CA THR A 133 -1.57 5.47 -8.16
C THR A 133 -1.07 4.22 -7.42
N SER A 134 -1.04 4.26 -6.08
CA SER A 134 -0.64 3.13 -5.23
C SER A 134 -1.74 2.10 -5.10
#